data_AF-A0A352CIH1-F1
#
_entry.id   AF-A0A352CIH1-F1
#
_cell.length_a   1.000
_cell.length_b   1.000
_cell.length_c   1.000
_cell.angle_alpha   90.00
_cell.angle_beta   90.00
_cell.angle_gamma   90.00
#
_symmetry.space_group_name_H-M   'P 1'
#
loop_
_entity.id
_entity.type
_entity.pdbx_description
1 polymer ?
#
loop_
_entity_poly.entity_id
_entity_poly.type
_entity_poly.pdbx_seq_one_letter_code
_entity_poly.pdbx_strand_id
1 'polypeptide(L)'
;DYTPYIYKTEDYGKNWKLITAGIDKMHFTRVARADQKRKGLLYAGTEFGMYISYDDGSSWQRFQQNLPVTPITDLTIKNNDLVVATQGRSVWIIDDLSMVQQIDNSITTKKLHVYQPTVSYRVAPSQSRWGGAVSLPATAAANPPKGAVINFYSNGVTDSSKGSVAILDATGKEIARFSTESKTNPLTLTKGHNRFIWDLQYPGAEKVEDLILWNGVPGTITAPPGSYQATVRIDNDSVRVALQLLADPNYRCSQGDYEAQFAFLQQVQGTFNETMKAIKNIRQARSQLKEFVQRQGKTCPKELSTLSDSLVKAMTAIEEQLHQTKAKSGQDVLNYPIRLDDKLSGVFDMANSGNMAPPQQARDVYGVLSQQVRSATQQLEQLLDGGIKAFNAMVKEKGLPVIVL
;
A
#
# COMPACT_ATOMS: atom_id res chain seq x y z
N ASP A 1 19.64 -26.92 43.05
CA ASP A 1 19.89 -27.70 41.83
C ASP A 1 19.52 -26.81 40.64
N TYR A 2 20.42 -26.67 39.67
CA TYR A 2 20.25 -25.83 38.47
C TYR A 2 19.98 -26.65 37.20
N THR A 3 19.81 -27.96 37.36
CA THR A 3 19.53 -28.89 36.27
C THR A 3 18.17 -28.61 35.63
N PRO A 4 18.05 -28.57 34.30
CA PRO A 4 16.75 -28.48 33.62
C PRO A 4 15.96 -29.77 33.76
N TYR A 5 14.66 -29.64 34.05
CA TYR A 5 13.72 -30.76 34.13
C TYR A 5 12.44 -30.44 33.35
N ILE A 6 12.22 -31.20 32.28
CA ILE A 6 10.94 -31.23 31.55
C ILE A 6 10.65 -32.71 31.33
N TYR A 7 9.50 -33.18 31.79
CA TYR A 7 9.07 -34.55 31.62
C TYR A 7 7.85 -34.62 30.72
N LYS A 8 7.81 -35.63 29.85
CA LYS A 8 6.69 -35.93 28.96
C LYS A 8 6.07 -37.27 29.33
N THR A 9 4.76 -37.34 29.28
CA THR A 9 3.97 -38.58 29.36
C THR A 9 3.01 -38.66 28.18
N GLU A 10 2.80 -39.86 27.65
CA GLU A 10 1.86 -40.15 26.56
C GLU A 10 0.81 -41.19 26.96
N ASP A 11 0.84 -41.63 28.22
CA ASP A 11 0.05 -42.75 28.74
C ASP A 11 -0.72 -42.38 30.01
N TYR A 12 -1.20 -41.14 30.03
CA TYR A 12 -1.96 -40.56 31.15
C TYR A 12 -1.19 -40.58 32.48
N GLY A 13 0.14 -40.39 32.43
CA GLY A 13 0.99 -40.22 33.60
C GLY A 13 1.57 -41.52 34.18
N LYS A 14 1.42 -42.66 33.51
CA LYS A 14 1.99 -43.94 33.96
C LYS A 14 3.50 -43.95 33.82
N ASN A 15 4.02 -43.43 32.71
CA ASN A 15 5.44 -43.30 32.45
C ASN A 15 5.81 -41.86 32.11
N TRP A 16 6.98 -41.43 32.59
CA TRP A 16 7.52 -40.10 32.37
C TRP A 16 8.93 -40.19 31.80
N LYS A 17 9.16 -39.49 30.69
CA LYS A 17 10.45 -39.40 30.03
C LYS A 17 11.02 -37.99 30.17
N LEU A 18 12.26 -37.88 30.63
CA LEU A 18 13.00 -36.61 30.63
C LEU A 18 13.30 -36.20 29.19
N ILE A 19 12.95 -34.96 28.84
CA ILE A 19 13.05 -34.39 27.49
C ILE A 19 13.78 -33.05 27.51
N THR A 20 15.02 -33.01 28.00
CA THR A 20 15.82 -31.77 28.15
C THR A 20 17.09 -31.73 27.31
N ALA A 21 17.24 -32.67 26.36
CA ALA A 21 18.40 -32.72 25.47
C ALA A 21 18.52 -31.41 24.65
N GLY A 22 19.68 -30.76 24.70
CA GLY A 22 19.93 -29.47 24.04
C GLY A 22 19.69 -28.23 24.91
N ILE A 23 19.07 -28.38 26.10
CA ILE A 23 19.04 -27.31 27.12
C ILE A 23 20.35 -27.36 27.92
N ASP A 24 20.93 -26.18 28.18
CA ASP A 24 22.14 -26.08 29.01
C ASP A 24 21.87 -26.61 30.43
N LYS A 25 22.84 -27.33 31.00
CA LYS A 25 22.70 -27.98 32.31
C LYS A 25 22.51 -27.00 33.47
N MET A 26 22.82 -25.72 33.30
CA MET A 26 22.62 -24.66 34.29
C MET A 26 21.36 -23.83 34.04
N HIS A 27 20.61 -24.12 32.97
CA HIS A 27 19.40 -23.39 32.61
C HIS A 27 18.16 -24.12 33.13
N PHE A 28 18.00 -24.21 34.45
CA PHE A 28 16.81 -24.84 35.03
C PHE A 28 15.53 -24.24 34.46
N THR A 29 14.58 -25.13 34.18
CA THR A 29 13.35 -24.84 33.47
C THR A 29 12.29 -24.31 34.43
N ARG A 30 11.52 -23.32 33.97
CA ARG A 30 10.47 -22.67 34.76
C ARG A 30 9.09 -22.93 34.20
N VAL A 31 8.99 -22.97 32.87
CA VAL A 31 7.72 -23.11 32.17
C VAL A 31 7.93 -23.84 30.85
N ALA A 32 6.97 -24.68 30.47
CA ALA A 32 6.87 -25.25 29.13
C ALA A 32 5.45 -25.07 28.60
N ARG A 33 5.32 -24.87 27.28
CA ARG A 33 4.05 -24.76 26.56
C ARG A 33 4.15 -25.48 25.23
N ALA A 34 3.10 -26.21 24.87
CA ALA A 34 2.94 -26.77 23.53
C ALA A 34 2.28 -25.73 22.61
N ASP A 35 2.68 -25.73 21.34
CA ASP A 35 2.01 -24.94 20.31
C ASP A 35 0.58 -25.43 20.06
N GLN A 36 -0.31 -24.52 19.70
CA GLN A 36 -1.73 -24.82 19.49
C GLN A 36 -2.07 -25.31 18.07
N LYS A 37 -1.15 -25.17 17.10
CA LYS A 37 -1.40 -25.49 15.68
C LYS A 37 -0.47 -26.56 15.12
N ARG A 38 0.77 -26.64 15.59
CA ARG A 38 1.79 -27.60 15.13
C ARG A 38 2.08 -28.61 16.23
N LYS A 39 1.67 -29.86 16.00
CA LYS A 39 2.04 -30.99 16.86
C LYS A 39 3.57 -31.13 16.95
N GLY A 40 4.07 -31.36 18.16
CA GLY A 40 5.49 -31.52 18.45
C GLY A 40 6.30 -30.23 18.52
N LEU A 41 5.69 -29.06 18.28
CA LEU A 41 6.32 -27.77 18.52
C LEU A 41 6.11 -27.35 19.98
N LEU A 42 7.20 -27.21 20.72
CA LEU A 42 7.21 -26.87 22.15
C LEU A 42 8.08 -25.65 22.42
N TYR A 43 7.68 -24.85 23.41
CA TYR A 43 8.41 -23.70 23.92
C TYR A 43 8.75 -23.93 25.38
N ALA A 44 9.96 -23.54 25.79
CA ALA A 44 10.38 -23.61 27.18
C ALA A 44 11.05 -22.30 27.62
N GLY A 45 10.64 -21.82 28.80
CA GLY A 45 11.28 -20.73 29.50
C GLY A 45 12.18 -21.27 30.62
N THR A 46 13.39 -20.73 30.72
CA THR A 46 14.39 -21.10 31.74
C THR A 46 14.85 -19.87 32.51
N GLU A 47 15.76 -20.08 33.47
CA GLU A 47 16.44 -18.99 34.17
C GLU A 47 17.24 -18.06 33.24
N PHE A 48 17.70 -18.56 32.10
CA PHE A 48 18.60 -17.84 31.19
C PHE A 48 18.04 -17.68 29.77
N GLY A 49 16.70 -17.66 29.66
CA GLY A 49 15.99 -17.32 28.44
C GLY A 49 15.13 -18.45 27.86
N MET A 50 14.96 -18.42 26.53
CA MET A 50 13.97 -19.23 25.82
C MET A 50 14.62 -20.37 25.02
N TYR A 51 13.90 -21.49 24.95
CA TYR A 51 14.20 -22.65 24.11
C TYR A 51 12.97 -23.08 23.31
N ILE A 52 13.22 -23.73 22.18
CA ILE A 52 12.19 -24.26 21.27
C ILE A 52 12.56 -25.69 20.83
N SER A 53 11.57 -26.55 20.69
CA SER A 53 11.71 -27.90 20.14
C SER A 53 10.69 -28.08 19.02
N TYR A 54 11.10 -28.70 17.91
CA TYR A 54 10.24 -29.03 16.76
C TYR A 54 9.93 -30.53 16.67
N ASP A 55 10.44 -31.32 17.62
CA ASP A 55 10.47 -32.79 17.62
C ASP A 55 9.96 -33.39 18.93
N ASP A 56 8.95 -32.72 19.51
CA ASP A 56 8.21 -33.16 20.69
C ASP A 56 9.09 -33.32 21.94
N GLY A 57 10.08 -32.44 22.07
CA GLY A 57 11.01 -32.36 23.19
C GLY A 57 12.22 -33.27 23.05
N SER A 58 12.36 -33.99 21.94
CA SER A 58 13.52 -34.88 21.72
C SER A 58 14.83 -34.09 21.65
N SER A 59 14.80 -32.89 21.08
CA SER A 59 15.88 -31.92 21.11
C SER A 59 15.37 -30.48 21.24
N TRP A 60 16.13 -29.66 21.98
CA TRP A 60 15.85 -28.25 22.19
C TRP A 60 16.98 -27.41 21.63
N GLN A 61 16.61 -26.25 21.08
CA GLN A 61 17.55 -25.23 20.64
C GLN A 61 17.20 -23.88 21.27
N ARG A 62 18.20 -23.03 21.46
CA ARG A 62 18.01 -21.70 22.02
C ARG A 62 17.11 -20.86 21.10
N PHE A 63 16.09 -20.22 21.66
CA PHE A 63 15.11 -19.38 20.96
C PHE A 63 15.08 -17.97 21.54
N GLN A 64 16.27 -17.35 21.63
CA GLN A 64 16.43 -16.07 22.32
C GLN A 64 16.00 -14.86 21.49
N GLN A 65 16.26 -14.88 20.17
CA GLN A 65 16.05 -13.72 19.28
C GLN A 65 16.64 -12.43 19.91
N ASN A 66 15.85 -11.35 20.01
CA ASN A 66 16.22 -10.08 20.65
C ASN A 66 15.78 -9.98 22.13
N LEU A 67 15.25 -11.05 22.72
CA LEU A 67 14.87 -11.08 24.13
C LEU A 67 16.14 -10.97 25.02
N PRO A 68 16.15 -10.18 26.10
CA PRO A 68 17.28 -10.16 27.02
C PRO A 68 17.45 -11.51 27.73
N VAL A 69 18.69 -11.84 28.10
CA VAL A 69 18.96 -13.00 28.95
C VAL A 69 18.46 -12.71 30.36
N THR A 70 17.28 -13.26 30.69
CA THR A 70 16.59 -13.06 31.97
C THR A 70 15.68 -14.26 32.25
N PRO A 71 15.28 -14.52 33.52
CA PRO A 71 14.36 -15.59 33.82
C PRO A 71 13.02 -15.42 33.09
N ILE A 72 12.56 -16.50 32.47
CA ILE A 72 11.24 -16.59 31.85
C ILE A 72 10.32 -17.31 32.82
N THR A 73 9.36 -16.59 33.38
CA THR A 73 8.53 -17.08 34.48
C THR A 73 7.23 -17.69 34.02
N ASP A 74 6.69 -17.23 32.88
CA ASP A 74 5.49 -17.81 32.28
C ASP A 74 5.43 -17.56 30.76
N LEU A 75 4.63 -18.38 30.08
CA LEU A 75 4.37 -18.35 28.66
C LEU A 75 2.87 -18.57 28.40
N THR A 76 2.29 -17.83 27.46
CA THR A 76 0.95 -18.14 26.96
C THR A 76 0.82 -17.85 25.47
N ILE A 77 -0.10 -18.54 24.80
CA ILE A 77 -0.40 -18.35 23.39
C ILE A 77 -1.81 -17.80 23.26
N LYS A 78 -1.94 -16.63 22.65
CA LYS A 78 -3.22 -15.94 22.42
C LYS A 78 -3.24 -15.42 21.00
N ASN A 79 -4.28 -15.72 20.23
CA ASN A 79 -4.43 -15.28 18.83
C ASN A 79 -3.24 -15.64 17.92
N ASN A 80 -2.53 -16.73 18.23
CA ASN A 80 -1.28 -17.15 17.59
C ASN A 80 -0.04 -16.34 17.96
N ASP A 81 -0.12 -15.42 18.91
CA ASP A 81 1.03 -14.68 19.44
C ASP A 81 1.60 -15.40 20.66
N LEU A 82 2.93 -15.44 20.78
CA LEU A 82 3.59 -15.95 21.99
C LEU A 82 3.87 -14.81 22.95
N VAL A 83 3.18 -14.82 24.07
CA VAL A 83 3.35 -13.87 25.16
C VAL A 83 4.31 -14.46 26.20
N VAL A 84 5.36 -13.71 26.51
CA VAL A 84 6.47 -14.12 27.37
C VAL A 84 6.56 -13.20 28.59
N ALA A 85 6.35 -13.77 29.77
CA ALA A 85 6.56 -13.06 31.03
C ALA A 85 8.02 -13.23 31.48
N THR A 86 8.69 -12.10 31.73
CA THR A 86 10.08 -12.09 32.20
C THR A 86 10.18 -11.59 33.63
N GLN A 87 11.23 -11.99 34.34
CA GLN A 87 11.59 -11.38 35.61
C GLN A 87 12.36 -10.07 35.34
N GLY A 88 11.78 -8.93 35.70
CA GLY A 88 12.45 -7.63 35.69
C GLY A 88 12.65 -6.97 34.31
N ARG A 89 12.08 -7.50 33.21
CA ARG A 89 12.19 -6.95 31.84
C ARG A 89 10.86 -6.93 31.06
N SER A 90 9.75 -6.69 31.76
CA SER A 90 8.40 -6.55 31.18
C SER A 90 7.87 -7.82 30.48
N VAL A 91 6.76 -7.67 29.76
CA VAL A 91 6.16 -8.70 28.91
C VAL A 91 6.66 -8.50 27.49
N TRP A 92 7.03 -9.59 26.82
CA TRP A 92 7.44 -9.62 25.43
C TRP A 92 6.43 -10.40 24.61
N ILE A 93 6.25 -10.00 23.35
CA ILE A 93 5.34 -10.65 22.42
C ILE A 93 6.11 -10.92 21.13
N ILE A 94 6.11 -12.17 20.68
CA ILE A 94 6.35 -12.47 19.27
C ILE A 94 4.98 -12.42 18.60
N ASP A 95 4.79 -11.37 17.80
CA ASP A 95 3.61 -11.22 16.97
C ASP A 95 3.62 -12.32 15.91
N ASP A 96 2.55 -13.11 15.88
CA ASP A 96 2.30 -14.18 14.94
C ASP A 96 3.37 -15.29 14.84
N LEU A 97 3.07 -16.43 15.46
CA LEU A 97 3.86 -17.66 15.38
C LEU A 97 3.80 -18.36 14.02
N SER A 98 3.06 -17.86 13.02
CA SER A 98 2.84 -18.56 11.75
C SER A 98 4.13 -18.96 11.04
N MET A 99 5.14 -18.09 11.04
CA MET A 99 6.44 -18.39 10.43
C MET A 99 7.18 -19.47 11.23
N VAL A 100 7.18 -19.38 12.57
CA VAL A 100 7.77 -20.39 13.46
C VAL A 100 7.10 -21.75 13.23
N GLN A 101 5.77 -21.77 13.15
CA GLN A 101 4.97 -22.97 12.91
C GLN A 101 5.22 -23.57 11.52
N GLN A 102 5.50 -22.75 10.51
CA GLN A 102 5.74 -23.21 9.14
C GLN A 102 7.19 -23.58 8.84
N ILE A 103 8.16 -23.15 9.66
CA ILE A 103 9.58 -23.43 9.41
C ILE A 103 9.87 -24.94 9.41
N ASP A 104 10.56 -25.38 8.37
CA ASP A 104 11.10 -26.73 8.27
C ASP A 104 12.49 -26.69 7.62
N ASN A 105 13.31 -27.71 7.88
CA ASN A 105 14.71 -27.75 7.42
C ASN A 105 14.84 -27.77 5.87
N SER A 106 13.78 -28.14 5.13
CA SER A 106 13.82 -28.10 3.67
C SER A 106 13.73 -26.68 3.12
N ILE A 107 13.18 -25.72 3.86
CA ILE A 107 12.97 -24.34 3.37
C ILE A 107 14.29 -23.68 3.00
N THR A 108 15.36 -23.90 3.78
CA THR A 108 16.67 -23.28 3.54
C THR A 108 17.33 -23.78 2.25
N THR A 109 16.86 -24.90 1.70
CA THR A 109 17.32 -25.43 0.41
C THR A 109 16.51 -24.90 -0.77
N LYS A 110 15.36 -24.27 -0.54
CA LYS A 110 14.47 -23.76 -1.60
C LYS A 110 15.03 -22.45 -2.18
N LYS A 111 14.90 -22.29 -3.50
CA LYS A 111 15.20 -21.03 -4.19
C LYS A 111 14.24 -19.91 -3.77
N LEU A 112 12.96 -20.24 -3.63
CA LEU A 112 11.93 -19.35 -3.10
C LEU A 112 10.93 -20.17 -2.28
N HIS A 113 10.61 -19.69 -1.10
CA HIS A 113 9.49 -20.17 -0.29
C HIS A 113 8.75 -18.97 0.28
N VAL A 114 7.44 -18.89 0.06
CA VAL A 114 6.59 -17.86 0.66
C VAL A 114 5.77 -18.54 1.74
N TYR A 115 5.84 -18.00 2.96
CA TYR A 115 5.04 -18.49 4.08
C TYR A 115 3.58 -18.11 3.83
N GLN A 116 2.64 -18.98 4.20
CA GLN A 116 1.23 -18.66 4.15
C GLN A 116 0.96 -17.46 5.08
N PRO A 117 0.51 -16.31 4.53
CA PRO A 117 0.26 -15.12 5.35
C PRO A 117 -0.92 -15.32 6.30
N THR A 118 -0.86 -14.63 7.43
CA THR A 118 -1.96 -14.57 8.39
C THR A 118 -2.99 -13.50 8.03
N VAL A 119 -4.16 -13.60 8.65
CA VAL A 119 -5.23 -12.62 8.47
C VAL A 119 -4.74 -11.24 8.91
N SER A 120 -5.06 -10.23 8.13
CA SER A 120 -4.74 -8.83 8.41
C SER A 120 -6.01 -8.05 8.72
N TYR A 121 -5.90 -6.97 9.48
CA TYR A 121 -7.04 -6.10 9.78
C TYR A 121 -6.88 -4.78 9.03
N ARG A 122 -8.01 -4.22 8.56
CA ARG A 122 -8.08 -2.94 7.85
C ARG A 122 -7.87 -1.76 8.81
N VAL A 123 -6.66 -1.64 9.35
CA VAL A 123 -6.24 -0.56 10.23
C VAL A 123 -5.55 0.49 9.38
N ALA A 124 -6.21 1.64 9.17
CA ALA A 124 -5.61 2.72 8.41
C ALA A 124 -4.31 3.21 9.08
N PRO A 125 -3.26 3.54 8.30
CA PRO A 125 -2.11 4.25 8.84
C PRO A 125 -2.58 5.56 9.48
N SER A 126 -2.01 5.90 10.64
CA SER A 126 -2.33 7.16 11.31
C SER A 126 -1.69 8.29 10.50
N GLN A 127 -2.39 8.82 9.51
CA GLN A 127 -1.94 9.99 8.77
C GLN A 127 -2.65 11.21 9.33
N SER A 128 -1.92 12.02 10.09
CA SER A 128 -2.32 13.39 10.37
C SER A 128 -2.17 14.19 9.06
N ARG A 129 -3.23 14.91 8.66
CA ARG A 129 -3.21 15.85 7.52
C ARG A 129 -2.11 16.91 7.64
N TRP A 130 -1.61 17.13 8.87
CA TRP A 130 -0.54 18.08 9.19
C TRP A 130 0.73 17.41 9.71
N GLY A 131 0.91 16.10 9.46
CA GLY A 131 2.15 15.39 9.79
C GLY A 131 2.46 15.25 11.28
N GLY A 132 1.50 15.53 12.16
CA GLY A 132 1.68 15.36 13.60
C GLY A 132 1.78 13.87 13.96
N ALA A 133 3.01 13.37 14.16
CA ALA A 133 3.23 12.10 14.80
C ALA A 133 2.83 12.22 16.28
N VAL A 134 1.83 11.46 16.71
CA VAL A 134 1.56 11.31 18.14
C VAL A 134 2.75 10.52 18.71
N SER A 135 3.61 11.20 19.46
CA SER A 135 4.72 10.56 20.15
C SER A 135 4.16 9.57 21.15
N LEU A 136 4.46 8.27 20.97
CA LEU A 136 4.13 7.27 21.98
C LEU A 136 5.05 7.49 23.19
N PRO A 137 4.57 7.23 24.42
CA PRO A 137 5.43 7.23 25.60
C PRO A 137 6.65 6.31 25.39
N ALA A 138 7.80 6.65 25.96
CA ALA A 138 9.02 5.83 25.86
C ALA A 138 8.85 4.40 26.42
N THR A 139 7.79 4.17 27.21
CA THR A 139 7.41 2.87 27.79
C THR A 139 6.42 2.09 26.94
N ALA A 140 5.92 2.65 25.83
CA ALA A 140 5.00 1.97 24.94
C ALA A 140 5.74 0.93 24.10
N ALA A 141 5.20 -0.28 24.04
CA ALA A 141 5.66 -1.29 23.08
C ALA A 141 5.24 -0.90 21.66
N ALA A 142 6.02 -1.33 20.67
CA ALA A 142 5.63 -1.20 19.28
C ALA A 142 4.44 -2.12 18.98
N ASN A 143 3.43 -1.60 18.29
CA ASN A 143 2.37 -2.42 17.74
C ASN A 143 2.89 -3.24 16.54
N PRO A 144 2.22 -4.35 16.19
CA PRO A 144 2.49 -5.06 14.95
C PRO A 144 2.43 -4.12 13.73
N PRO A 145 3.14 -4.43 12.64
CA PRO A 145 3.07 -3.61 11.44
C PRO A 145 1.64 -3.51 10.91
N LYS A 146 1.25 -2.31 10.47
CA LYS A 146 -0.04 -2.08 9.83
C LYS A 146 0.03 -2.60 8.39
N GLY A 147 -0.81 -3.58 8.08
CA GLY A 147 -0.98 -4.10 6.73
C GLY A 147 -0.80 -5.61 6.64
N ALA A 148 -0.75 -6.12 5.40
CA ALA A 148 -0.59 -7.54 5.13
C ALA A 148 0.88 -7.93 5.08
N VAL A 149 1.31 -8.72 6.07
CA VAL A 149 2.70 -9.18 6.20
C VAL A 149 2.91 -10.44 5.36
N ILE A 150 3.83 -10.34 4.40
CA ILE A 150 4.24 -11.44 3.52
C ILE A 150 5.70 -11.75 3.85
N ASN A 151 5.92 -12.81 4.61
CA ASN A 151 7.26 -13.32 4.87
C ASN A 151 7.62 -14.30 3.76
N PHE A 152 8.88 -14.29 3.33
CA PHE A 152 9.41 -15.26 2.37
C PHE A 152 10.88 -15.53 2.60
N TYR A 153 11.37 -16.65 2.07
CA TYR A 153 12.76 -17.06 2.14
C TYR A 153 13.31 -17.26 0.73
N SER A 154 14.56 -16.83 0.50
CA SER A 154 15.28 -17.10 -0.75
C SER A 154 16.77 -17.30 -0.50
N ASN A 155 17.30 -18.46 -0.89
CA ASN A 155 18.73 -18.77 -0.73
C ASN A 155 19.61 -18.28 -1.91
N GLY A 156 18.99 -17.86 -3.01
CA GLY A 156 19.69 -17.57 -4.28
C GLY A 156 19.93 -16.09 -4.58
N VAL A 157 19.54 -15.18 -3.69
CA VAL A 157 19.60 -13.72 -3.94
C VAL A 157 21.06 -13.25 -4.06
N THR A 158 21.33 -12.51 -5.14
CA THR A 158 22.57 -11.73 -5.36
C THR A 158 22.23 -10.25 -5.59
N ASP A 159 23.25 -9.39 -5.70
CA ASP A 159 23.07 -7.97 -6.00
C ASP A 159 22.42 -7.70 -7.37
N SER A 160 22.46 -8.67 -8.28
CA SER A 160 21.82 -8.60 -9.60
C SER A 160 20.44 -9.26 -9.67
N SER A 161 19.99 -9.90 -8.59
CA SER A 161 18.68 -10.57 -8.55
C SER A 161 17.54 -9.58 -8.74
N LYS A 162 16.55 -9.99 -9.53
CA LYS A 162 15.33 -9.20 -9.76
C LYS A 162 14.19 -9.75 -8.93
N GLY A 163 13.67 -8.93 -8.03
CA GLY A 163 12.56 -9.30 -7.15
C GLY A 163 11.32 -8.47 -7.43
N SER A 164 10.13 -9.07 -7.28
CA SER A 164 8.89 -8.31 -7.20
C SER A 164 7.85 -8.96 -6.29
N VAL A 165 7.02 -8.13 -5.66
CA VAL A 165 5.76 -8.54 -5.03
C VAL A 165 4.63 -7.81 -5.71
N ALA A 166 3.74 -8.55 -6.36
CA ALA A 166 2.52 -8.02 -6.98
C ALA A 166 1.31 -8.35 -6.10
N ILE A 167 0.53 -7.34 -5.77
CA ILE A 167 -0.73 -7.48 -5.03
C ILE A 167 -1.88 -7.47 -6.03
N LEU A 168 -2.80 -8.42 -5.87
CA LEU A 168 -3.97 -8.58 -6.73
C LEU A 168 -5.25 -8.59 -5.89
N ASP A 169 -6.31 -8.05 -6.46
CA ASP A 169 -7.65 -8.16 -5.87
C ASP A 169 -8.25 -9.56 -6.05
N ALA A 170 -9.47 -9.75 -5.54
CA ALA A 170 -10.20 -11.02 -5.63
C ALA A 170 -10.42 -11.51 -7.07
N THR A 171 -10.43 -10.61 -8.05
CA THR A 171 -10.62 -10.93 -9.48
C THR A 171 -9.30 -11.28 -10.18
N GLY A 172 -8.17 -11.08 -9.51
CA GLY A 172 -6.84 -11.23 -10.09
C GLY A 172 -6.35 -9.99 -10.83
N LYS A 173 -7.02 -8.84 -10.71
CA LYS A 173 -6.52 -7.56 -11.22
C LYS A 173 -5.42 -7.05 -10.30
N GLU A 174 -4.31 -6.64 -10.89
CA GLU A 174 -3.17 -6.07 -10.16
C GLU A 174 -3.54 -4.71 -9.55
N ILE A 175 -3.32 -4.58 -8.24
CA ILE A 175 -3.52 -3.36 -7.47
C ILE A 175 -2.23 -2.53 -7.48
N ALA A 176 -1.12 -3.18 -7.15
CA ALA A 176 0.19 -2.56 -7.04
C ALA A 176 1.29 -3.60 -7.20
N ARG A 177 2.44 -3.15 -7.68
CA ARG A 177 3.66 -3.96 -7.78
C ARG A 177 4.85 -3.20 -7.21
N PHE A 178 5.58 -3.93 -6.38
CA PHE A 178 6.80 -3.49 -5.74
C PHE A 178 7.95 -4.30 -6.33
N SER A 179 9.04 -3.66 -6.73
CA SER A 179 10.15 -4.37 -7.35
C SER A 179 11.50 -3.73 -7.08
N THR A 180 12.57 -4.51 -7.22
CA THR A 180 13.96 -4.02 -7.06
C THR A 180 14.34 -2.97 -8.12
N GLU A 181 13.59 -2.89 -9.23
CA GLU A 181 13.80 -1.95 -10.34
C GLU A 181 12.88 -0.73 -10.28
N SER A 182 11.89 -0.72 -9.38
CA SER A 182 10.91 0.36 -9.28
C SER A 182 11.45 1.53 -8.48
N LYS A 183 11.36 2.75 -9.04
CA LYS A 183 11.69 3.99 -8.33
C LYS A 183 10.59 4.45 -7.38
N THR A 184 9.33 4.14 -7.69
CA THR A 184 8.16 4.60 -6.93
C THR A 184 7.73 3.60 -5.85
N ASN A 185 7.87 2.30 -6.14
CA ASN A 185 7.51 1.21 -5.24
C ASN A 185 8.70 0.24 -5.08
N PRO A 186 9.82 0.68 -4.48
CA PRO A 186 11.01 -0.15 -4.37
C PRO A 186 10.77 -1.37 -3.47
N LEU A 187 11.43 -2.48 -3.81
CA LEU A 187 11.52 -3.67 -2.97
C LEU A 187 12.98 -3.91 -2.61
N THR A 188 13.28 -4.02 -1.32
CA THR A 188 14.59 -4.50 -0.85
C THR A 188 14.54 -6.02 -0.75
N LEU A 189 15.58 -6.67 -1.26
CA LEU A 189 15.70 -8.12 -1.26
C LEU A 189 17.05 -8.52 -0.65
N THR A 190 17.04 -9.47 0.27
CA THR A 190 18.24 -10.02 0.92
C THR A 190 18.28 -11.53 0.77
N LYS A 191 19.48 -12.12 0.87
CA LYS A 191 19.61 -13.57 0.98
C LYS A 191 19.05 -14.03 2.34
N GLY A 192 18.25 -15.08 2.31
CA GLY A 192 17.61 -15.65 3.48
C GLY A 192 16.17 -15.16 3.67
N HIS A 193 15.81 -14.83 4.91
CA HIS A 193 14.46 -14.40 5.26
C HIS A 193 14.24 -12.93 4.90
N ASN A 194 13.12 -12.67 4.24
CA ASN A 194 12.65 -11.37 3.82
C ASN A 194 11.23 -11.16 4.36
N ARG A 195 10.89 -9.89 4.58
CA ARG A 195 9.55 -9.45 4.95
C ARG A 195 9.12 -8.31 4.05
N PHE A 196 7.97 -8.48 3.41
CA PHE A 196 7.28 -7.42 2.69
C PHE A 196 5.94 -7.13 3.39
N ILE A 197 5.54 -5.87 3.43
CA ILE A 197 4.29 -5.44 4.07
C ILE A 197 3.52 -4.62 3.05
N TRP A 198 2.34 -5.11 2.65
CA TRP A 198 1.41 -4.29 1.88
C TRP A 198 0.58 -3.44 2.85
N ASP A 199 0.68 -2.12 2.71
CA ASP A 199 -0.02 -1.10 3.51
C ASP A 199 -1.54 -1.01 3.25
N LEU A 200 -2.08 -1.96 2.48
CA LEU A 200 -3.48 -2.08 2.10
C LEU A 200 -3.98 -0.94 1.21
N GLN A 201 -3.08 -0.17 0.60
CA GLN A 201 -3.45 0.97 -0.22
C GLN A 201 -3.56 0.60 -1.71
N TYR A 202 -4.61 1.10 -2.35
CA TYR A 202 -4.70 1.28 -3.80
C TYR A 202 -3.99 2.58 -4.18
N PRO A 203 -3.34 2.64 -5.37
CA PRO A 203 -2.61 3.83 -5.80
C PRO A 203 -3.50 5.07 -5.86
N GLY A 204 -2.92 6.22 -5.54
CA GLY A 204 -3.57 7.53 -5.63
C GLY A 204 -3.73 8.02 -7.07
N ALA A 205 -4.41 9.16 -7.23
CA ALA A 205 -4.64 9.76 -8.55
C ALA A 205 -3.33 10.23 -9.20
N GLU A 206 -3.35 10.33 -10.53
CA GLU A 206 -2.22 10.88 -11.28
C GLU A 206 -2.13 12.39 -11.06
N LYS A 207 -0.91 12.89 -10.88
CA LYS A 207 -0.63 14.32 -10.75
C LYS A 207 -0.09 14.86 -12.07
N VAL A 208 -0.67 15.97 -12.55
CA VAL A 208 0.01 16.82 -13.54
C VAL A 208 1.00 17.72 -12.80
N GLU A 209 2.25 17.74 -13.26
CA GLU A 209 3.29 18.58 -12.68
C GLU A 209 2.89 20.08 -12.70
N ASP A 210 3.40 20.82 -11.71
CA ASP A 210 3.17 22.26 -11.53
C ASP A 210 1.74 22.73 -11.27
N LEU A 211 0.77 21.83 -11.10
CA LEU A 211 -0.57 22.23 -10.62
C LEU A 211 -0.54 22.54 -9.12
N ILE A 212 -1.15 23.66 -8.76
CA ILE A 212 -1.38 24.07 -7.37
C ILE A 212 -2.80 23.70 -6.99
N LEU A 213 -2.92 22.78 -6.03
CA LEU A 213 -4.18 22.28 -5.51
C LEU A 213 -4.18 22.45 -3.99
N TRP A 214 -5.15 23.19 -3.46
CA TRP A 214 -5.28 23.43 -2.03
C TRP A 214 -5.61 22.16 -1.26
N ASN A 215 -6.57 21.36 -1.75
CA ASN A 215 -6.89 20.07 -1.17
C ASN A 215 -5.96 18.95 -1.65
N GLY A 216 -4.97 19.27 -2.49
CA GLY A 216 -4.03 18.29 -3.04
C GLY A 216 -4.65 17.40 -4.12
N VAL A 217 -3.96 16.29 -4.38
CA VAL A 217 -4.36 15.26 -5.36
C VAL A 217 -5.07 14.14 -4.58
N PRO A 218 -6.18 13.56 -5.08
CA PRO A 218 -6.82 12.42 -4.44
C PRO A 218 -5.81 11.33 -4.10
N GLY A 219 -5.70 11.04 -2.81
CA GLY A 219 -4.69 10.13 -2.26
C GLY A 219 -5.00 8.66 -2.51
N THR A 220 -4.30 7.80 -1.78
CA THR A 220 -4.55 6.36 -1.82
C THR A 220 -5.90 6.00 -1.21
N ILE A 221 -6.43 4.85 -1.63
CA ILE A 221 -7.69 4.30 -1.12
C ILE A 221 -7.39 3.02 -0.36
N THR A 222 -7.81 2.93 0.91
CA THR A 222 -7.61 1.71 1.70
C THR A 222 -8.54 0.60 1.22
N ALA A 223 -7.97 -0.55 0.88
CA ALA A 223 -8.64 -1.76 0.42
C ALA A 223 -9.79 -2.17 1.36
N PRO A 224 -10.99 -2.52 0.83
CA PRO A 224 -12.09 -3.03 1.64
C PRO A 224 -11.75 -4.40 2.24
N PRO A 225 -12.38 -4.82 3.36
CA PRO A 225 -12.25 -6.19 3.85
C PRO A 225 -12.66 -7.19 2.77
N GLY A 226 -11.90 -8.27 2.65
CA GLY A 226 -12.08 -9.25 1.58
C GLY A 226 -10.86 -10.12 1.32
N SER A 227 -10.92 -10.87 0.23
CA SER A 227 -9.84 -11.76 -0.20
C SER A 227 -8.97 -11.08 -1.25
N TYR A 228 -7.66 -11.24 -1.10
CA TYR A 228 -6.62 -10.68 -1.96
C TYR A 228 -5.57 -11.76 -2.25
N GLN A 229 -4.65 -11.47 -3.16
CA GLN A 229 -3.56 -12.37 -3.48
C GLN A 229 -2.25 -11.58 -3.55
N ALA A 230 -1.14 -12.24 -3.21
CA ALA A 230 0.19 -11.73 -3.49
C ALA A 230 0.94 -12.74 -4.35
N THR A 231 1.64 -12.25 -5.36
CA THR A 231 2.58 -13.04 -6.16
C THR A 231 3.98 -12.53 -5.88
N VAL A 232 4.78 -13.33 -5.17
CA VAL A 232 6.21 -13.07 -4.96
C VAL A 232 6.97 -13.71 -6.12
N ARG A 233 7.88 -12.96 -6.71
CA ARG A 233 8.76 -13.42 -7.79
C ARG A 233 10.19 -13.03 -7.48
N ILE A 234 11.11 -13.97 -7.65
CA ILE A 234 12.55 -13.73 -7.62
C ILE A 234 13.14 -14.44 -8.83
N ASP A 235 13.74 -13.65 -9.73
CA ASP A 235 14.28 -14.10 -11.01
C ASP A 235 13.24 -14.90 -11.82
N ASN A 236 13.37 -16.23 -11.86
CA ASN A 236 12.48 -17.13 -12.59
C ASN A 236 11.44 -17.82 -11.70
N ASP A 237 11.67 -17.87 -10.39
CA ASP A 237 10.79 -18.53 -9.44
C ASP A 237 9.66 -17.60 -9.01
N SER A 238 8.45 -18.15 -8.88
CA SER A 238 7.30 -17.39 -8.42
C SER A 238 6.36 -18.25 -7.58
N VAL A 239 5.84 -17.65 -6.51
CA VAL A 239 4.86 -18.26 -5.62
C VAL A 239 3.74 -17.27 -5.40
N ARG A 240 2.52 -17.74 -5.56
CA ARG A 240 1.30 -16.99 -5.27
C ARG A 240 0.70 -17.47 -3.96
N VAL A 241 0.30 -16.54 -3.11
CA VAL A 241 -0.32 -16.82 -1.81
C VAL A 241 -1.60 -16.01 -1.65
N ALA A 242 -2.56 -16.59 -0.91
CA ALA A 242 -3.79 -15.90 -0.54
C ALA A 242 -3.53 -14.95 0.64
N LEU A 243 -4.21 -13.79 0.60
CA LEU A 243 -4.27 -12.80 1.67
C LEU A 243 -5.73 -12.63 2.08
N GLN A 244 -5.98 -12.48 3.38
CA GLN A 244 -7.32 -12.21 3.90
C GLN A 244 -7.29 -10.95 4.74
N LEU A 245 -8.13 -9.98 4.37
CA LEU A 245 -8.29 -8.72 5.06
C LEU A 245 -9.64 -8.70 5.79
N LEU A 246 -9.61 -8.49 7.10
CA LEU A 246 -10.79 -8.38 7.96
C LEU A 246 -11.07 -6.91 8.31
N ALA A 247 -12.33 -6.62 8.63
CA ALA A 247 -12.72 -5.32 9.17
C ALA A 247 -12.03 -5.06 10.52
N ASP A 248 -11.66 -3.81 10.79
CA ASP A 248 -11.15 -3.43 12.09
C ASP A 248 -12.26 -3.61 13.15
N PRO A 249 -12.07 -4.47 14.17
CA PRO A 249 -13.10 -4.81 15.14
C PRO A 249 -13.50 -3.65 16.06
N ASN A 250 -12.74 -2.54 16.06
CA ASN A 250 -13.07 -1.34 16.83
C ASN A 250 -14.17 -0.49 16.17
N TYR A 251 -14.49 -0.74 14.90
CA TYR A 251 -15.50 0.00 14.15
C TYR A 251 -16.72 -0.87 13.86
N ARG A 252 -17.90 -0.27 13.93
CA ARG A 252 -19.18 -0.93 13.57
C ARG A 252 -19.58 -0.53 12.16
N CYS A 253 -18.82 -0.97 11.16
CA CYS A 253 -19.11 -0.77 9.75
C CYS A 253 -19.51 -2.10 9.12
N SER A 254 -20.53 -2.08 8.26
CA SER A 254 -20.93 -3.26 7.48
C SER A 254 -19.97 -3.47 6.30
N GLN A 255 -19.96 -4.68 5.73
CA GLN A 255 -19.23 -4.95 4.48
C GLN A 255 -19.66 -3.98 3.35
N GLY A 256 -20.97 -3.70 3.24
CA GLY A 256 -21.52 -2.77 2.26
C GLY A 256 -21.06 -1.32 2.46
N ASP A 257 -20.75 -0.90 3.69
CA ASP A 257 -20.20 0.44 3.94
C ASP A 257 -18.79 0.58 3.35
N TYR A 258 -17.94 -0.42 3.59
CA TYR A 258 -16.58 -0.45 3.03
C TYR A 258 -16.58 -0.48 1.50
N GLU A 259 -17.45 -1.31 0.92
CA GLU A 259 -17.59 -1.43 -0.54
C GLU A 259 -18.13 -0.13 -1.15
N ALA A 260 -19.14 0.50 -0.52
CA ALA A 260 -19.71 1.76 -0.98
C ALA A 260 -18.70 2.91 -0.89
N GLN A 261 -17.91 2.99 0.19
CA GLN A 261 -16.82 3.95 0.33
C GLN A 261 -15.77 3.75 -0.77
N PHE A 262 -15.28 2.52 -0.92
CA PHE A 262 -14.26 2.18 -1.89
C PHE A 262 -14.69 2.48 -3.33
N ALA A 263 -15.92 2.11 -3.71
CA ALA A 263 -16.46 2.36 -5.03
C ALA A 263 -16.60 3.86 -5.32
N PHE A 264 -17.10 4.63 -4.35
CA PHE A 264 -17.26 6.09 -4.50
C PHE A 264 -15.91 6.79 -4.62
N LEU A 265 -14.92 6.41 -3.80
CA LEU A 265 -13.58 6.99 -3.87
C LEU A 265 -12.92 6.72 -5.23
N GLN A 266 -12.99 5.48 -5.74
CA GLN A 266 -12.51 5.16 -7.09
C GLN A 266 -13.22 5.97 -8.17
N GLN A 267 -14.54 6.19 -8.01
CA GLN A 267 -15.32 6.99 -8.96
C GLN A 267 -14.86 8.45 -8.97
N VAL A 268 -14.69 9.08 -7.79
CA VAL A 268 -14.17 10.46 -7.68
C VAL A 268 -12.75 10.56 -8.25
N GLN A 269 -11.89 9.60 -7.90
CA GLN A 269 -10.52 9.51 -8.40
C GLN A 269 -10.46 9.37 -9.93
N GLY A 270 -11.37 8.58 -10.52
CA GLY A 270 -11.52 8.43 -11.97
C GLY A 270 -11.86 9.75 -12.66
N THR A 271 -12.86 10.47 -12.15
CA THR A 271 -13.23 11.80 -12.69
C THR A 271 -12.11 12.83 -12.53
N PHE A 272 -11.34 12.76 -11.44
CA PHE A 272 -10.16 13.60 -11.27
C PHE A 272 -9.09 13.28 -12.32
N ASN A 273 -8.79 12.00 -12.56
CA ASN A 273 -7.82 11.59 -13.59
C ASN A 273 -8.26 12.01 -15.00
N GLU A 274 -9.56 11.92 -15.31
CA GLU A 274 -10.11 12.47 -16.57
C GLU A 274 -9.88 13.97 -16.69
N THR A 275 -10.04 14.71 -15.60
CA THR A 275 -9.76 16.15 -15.53
C THR A 275 -8.28 16.45 -15.78
N MET A 276 -7.38 15.70 -15.15
CA MET A 276 -5.93 15.81 -15.36
C MET A 276 -5.54 15.56 -16.82
N LYS A 277 -6.11 14.51 -17.43
CA LYS A 277 -5.90 14.20 -18.85
C LYS A 277 -6.38 15.34 -19.75
N ALA A 278 -7.55 15.92 -19.48
CA ALA A 278 -8.07 17.06 -20.24
C ALA A 278 -7.16 18.29 -20.15
N ILE A 279 -6.67 18.64 -18.95
CA ILE A 279 -5.72 19.75 -18.75
C ILE A 279 -4.43 19.50 -19.52
N LYS A 280 -3.87 18.27 -19.47
CA LYS A 280 -2.67 17.90 -20.22
C LYS A 280 -2.87 18.07 -21.73
N ASN A 281 -3.99 17.59 -22.26
CA ASN A 281 -4.34 17.72 -23.68
C ASN A 281 -4.50 19.18 -24.09
N ILE A 282 -5.16 20.00 -23.27
CA ILE A 282 -5.31 21.45 -23.50
C ILE A 282 -3.92 22.12 -23.59
N ARG A 283 -3.05 21.89 -22.60
CA ARG A 283 -1.73 22.51 -22.56
C ARG A 283 -0.88 22.11 -23.76
N GLN A 284 -0.90 20.82 -24.13
CA GLN A 284 -0.19 20.32 -25.30
C GLN A 284 -0.71 20.94 -26.60
N ALA A 285 -2.03 20.95 -26.83
CA ALA A 285 -2.61 21.52 -28.05
C ALA A 285 -2.35 23.04 -28.14
N ARG A 286 -2.46 23.78 -27.04
CA ARG A 286 -2.16 25.22 -26.99
C ARG A 286 -0.71 25.52 -27.31
N SER A 287 0.24 24.75 -26.78
CA SER A 287 1.67 24.90 -27.10
C SER A 287 1.92 24.63 -28.58
N GLN A 288 1.39 23.53 -29.12
CA GLN A 288 1.58 23.19 -30.54
C GLN A 288 1.01 24.24 -31.49
N LEU A 289 -0.19 24.77 -31.23
CA LEU A 289 -0.78 25.83 -32.05
C LEU A 289 0.07 27.10 -32.02
N LYS A 290 0.47 27.56 -30.83
CA LYS A 290 1.28 28.77 -30.66
C LYS A 290 2.65 28.64 -31.32
N GLU A 291 3.33 27.51 -31.10
CA GLU A 291 4.63 27.24 -31.71
C GLU A 291 4.54 27.16 -33.22
N PHE A 292 3.49 26.54 -33.77
CA PHE A 292 3.29 26.48 -35.21
C PHE A 292 3.16 27.89 -35.80
N VAL A 293 2.25 28.72 -35.27
CA VAL A 293 2.06 30.10 -35.73
C VAL A 293 3.35 30.92 -35.58
N GLN A 294 4.06 30.76 -34.46
CA GLN A 294 5.33 31.45 -34.22
C GLN A 294 6.41 31.06 -35.23
N ARG A 295 6.52 29.77 -35.60
CA ARG A 295 7.48 29.28 -36.61
C ARG A 295 7.20 29.83 -38.00
N GLN A 296 5.93 30.01 -38.36
CA GLN A 296 5.58 30.67 -39.64
C GLN A 296 5.92 32.18 -39.61
N GLY A 297 5.86 32.83 -38.45
CA GLY A 297 6.19 34.25 -38.34
C GLY A 297 5.34 35.11 -39.28
N LYS A 298 5.98 35.98 -40.08
CA LYS A 298 5.29 36.91 -41.00
C LYS A 298 4.60 36.22 -42.18
N THR A 299 4.95 34.97 -42.49
CA THR A 299 4.34 34.22 -43.62
C THR A 299 3.07 33.49 -43.20
N CYS A 300 2.71 33.48 -41.91
CA CYS A 300 1.50 32.85 -41.43
C CYS A 300 0.25 33.56 -42.01
N PRO A 301 -0.66 32.85 -42.71
CA PRO A 301 -1.91 33.43 -43.16
C PRO A 301 -2.73 33.97 -41.98
N LYS A 302 -3.32 35.16 -42.15
CA LYS A 302 -4.08 35.82 -41.08
C LYS A 302 -5.23 34.93 -40.59
N GLU A 303 -5.95 34.28 -41.49
CA GLU A 303 -7.05 33.38 -41.16
C GLU A 303 -6.60 32.24 -40.24
N LEU A 304 -5.41 31.68 -40.50
CA LEU A 304 -4.86 30.59 -39.69
C LEU A 304 -4.42 31.08 -38.31
N SER A 305 -3.77 32.24 -38.23
CA SER A 305 -3.42 32.86 -36.93
C SER A 305 -4.67 33.16 -36.10
N THR A 306 -5.72 33.71 -36.72
CA THR A 306 -7.00 34.01 -36.06
C THR A 306 -7.70 32.73 -35.58
N LEU A 307 -7.69 31.66 -36.39
CA LEU A 307 -8.21 30.36 -35.97
C LEU A 307 -7.44 29.78 -34.78
N SER A 308 -6.10 29.81 -34.82
CA SER A 308 -5.25 29.41 -33.70
C SER A 308 -5.59 30.18 -32.43
N ASP A 309 -5.68 31.52 -32.50
CA ASP A 309 -5.99 32.36 -31.35
C ASP A 309 -7.37 32.05 -30.77
N SER A 310 -8.37 31.82 -31.64
CA SER A 310 -9.72 31.43 -31.23
C SER A 310 -9.72 30.08 -30.49
N LEU A 311 -9.02 29.08 -31.03
CA LEU A 311 -8.90 27.76 -30.40
C LEU A 311 -8.14 27.82 -29.07
N VAL A 312 -7.03 28.56 -29.03
CA VAL A 312 -6.26 28.79 -27.81
C VAL A 312 -7.11 29.47 -26.74
N LYS A 313 -7.90 30.48 -27.11
CA LYS A 313 -8.80 31.18 -26.19
C LYS A 313 -9.90 30.26 -25.67
N ALA A 314 -10.54 29.48 -26.54
CA ALA A 314 -11.57 28.52 -26.15
C ALA A 314 -11.01 27.45 -25.19
N MET A 315 -9.85 26.87 -25.51
CA MET A 315 -9.18 25.91 -24.62
C MET A 315 -8.74 26.53 -23.29
N THR A 316 -8.30 27.80 -23.30
CA THR A 316 -7.97 28.52 -22.05
C THR A 316 -9.20 28.65 -21.16
N ALA A 317 -10.35 29.00 -21.72
CA ALA A 317 -11.59 29.12 -20.96
C ALA A 317 -12.07 27.77 -20.37
N ILE A 318 -11.79 26.65 -21.04
CA ILE A 318 -12.06 25.31 -20.50
C ILE A 318 -11.06 24.98 -19.38
N GLU A 319 -9.77 25.23 -19.58
CA GLU A 319 -8.75 25.01 -18.53
C GLU A 319 -9.09 25.81 -17.27
N GLU A 320 -9.54 27.06 -17.40
CA GLU A 320 -9.93 27.91 -16.27
C GLU A 320 -11.20 27.44 -15.53
N GLN A 321 -12.02 26.59 -16.15
CA GLN A 321 -13.11 25.89 -15.47
C GLN A 321 -12.61 24.68 -14.70
N LEU A 322 -11.69 23.92 -15.32
CA LEU A 322 -11.15 22.69 -14.75
C LEU A 322 -10.15 22.96 -13.61
N HIS A 323 -9.28 23.97 -13.77
CA HIS A 323 -8.14 24.28 -12.91
C HIS A 323 -7.95 25.80 -12.69
N GLN A 324 -7.43 26.20 -11.52
CA GLN A 324 -7.13 27.59 -11.20
C GLN A 324 -5.78 28.04 -11.78
N THR A 325 -5.76 28.54 -13.01
CA THR A 325 -4.54 28.91 -13.73
C THR A 325 -3.81 30.15 -13.21
N LYS A 326 -4.43 30.96 -12.33
CA LYS A 326 -3.80 32.16 -11.76
C LYS A 326 -2.94 31.89 -10.53
N ALA A 327 -3.13 30.73 -9.88
CA ALA A 327 -2.37 30.38 -8.70
C ALA A 327 -0.90 30.11 -9.05
N LYS A 328 0.01 30.70 -8.27
CA LYS A 328 1.47 30.51 -8.33
C LYS A 328 2.04 30.05 -6.99
N SER A 329 1.29 30.24 -5.90
CA SER A 329 1.57 29.72 -4.58
C SER A 329 0.34 29.02 -3.97
N GLY A 330 0.55 28.13 -3.00
CA GLY A 330 -0.55 27.45 -2.30
C GLY A 330 -1.51 28.39 -1.57
N GLN A 331 -1.09 29.60 -1.19
CA GLN A 331 -1.94 30.58 -0.50
C GLN A 331 -2.74 31.46 -1.47
N ASP A 332 -2.43 31.43 -2.77
CA ASP A 332 -3.12 32.26 -3.77
C ASP A 332 -4.60 31.88 -3.90
N VAL A 333 -4.98 30.68 -3.46
CA VAL A 333 -6.38 30.21 -3.45
C VAL A 333 -7.29 31.03 -2.54
N LEU A 334 -6.72 31.84 -1.63
CA LEU A 334 -7.47 32.83 -0.85
C LEU A 334 -7.94 34.02 -1.72
N ASN A 335 -7.20 34.32 -2.79
CA ASN A 335 -7.52 35.40 -3.74
C ASN A 335 -8.23 34.87 -4.99
N TYR A 336 -7.91 33.63 -5.41
CA TYR A 336 -8.44 33.00 -6.60
C TYR A 336 -9.15 31.68 -6.26
N PRO A 337 -10.49 31.61 -6.35
CA PRO A 337 -11.24 30.43 -5.93
C PRO A 337 -10.80 29.13 -6.62
N ILE A 338 -10.82 28.03 -5.87
CA ILE A 338 -10.53 26.68 -6.38
C ILE A 338 -11.51 26.26 -7.50
N ARG A 339 -11.05 25.37 -8.38
CA ARG A 339 -11.79 24.89 -9.56
C ARG A 339 -12.18 23.41 -9.43
N LEU A 340 -12.66 22.80 -10.52
CA LEU A 340 -13.33 21.50 -10.47
C LEU A 340 -12.41 20.39 -9.98
N ASP A 341 -11.15 20.39 -10.40
CA ASP A 341 -10.14 19.45 -9.94
C ASP A 341 -9.98 19.45 -8.41
N ASP A 342 -9.74 20.61 -7.84
CA ASP A 342 -9.48 20.78 -6.41
C ASP A 342 -10.76 20.59 -5.56
N LYS A 343 -11.93 20.94 -6.12
CA LYS A 343 -13.22 20.62 -5.49
C LYS A 343 -13.48 19.11 -5.43
N LEU A 344 -13.11 18.36 -6.49
CA LEU A 344 -13.18 16.90 -6.47
C LEU A 344 -12.26 16.31 -5.41
N SER A 345 -11.05 16.85 -5.25
CA SER A 345 -10.14 16.47 -4.16
C SER A 345 -10.77 16.70 -2.79
N GLY A 346 -11.46 17.82 -2.57
CA GLY A 346 -12.17 18.07 -1.31
C GLY A 346 -13.28 17.04 -1.02
N VAL A 347 -14.03 16.62 -2.05
CA VAL A 347 -15.05 15.55 -1.90
C VAL A 347 -14.39 14.21 -1.60
N PHE A 348 -13.28 13.90 -2.27
CA PHE A 348 -12.50 12.69 -2.01
C PHE A 348 -12.02 12.66 -0.57
N ASP A 349 -11.35 13.72 -0.09
CA ASP A 349 -10.83 13.83 1.28
C ASP A 349 -11.93 13.61 2.33
N MET A 350 -13.09 14.23 2.14
CA MET A 350 -14.24 14.08 3.03
C MET A 350 -14.72 12.62 3.07
N ALA A 351 -14.90 11.98 1.90
CA ALA A 351 -15.38 10.60 1.83
C ALA A 351 -14.32 9.57 2.26
N ASN A 352 -13.04 9.90 2.14
CA ASN A 352 -11.92 9.07 2.59
C ASN A 352 -11.70 9.18 4.11
N SER A 353 -12.41 10.10 4.78
CA SER A 353 -12.39 10.18 6.24
C SER A 353 -13.18 9.02 6.86
N GLY A 354 -12.47 8.14 7.57
CA GLY A 354 -13.07 7.01 8.28
C GLY A 354 -13.37 5.79 7.40
N ASN A 355 -14.38 5.02 7.81
CA ASN A 355 -14.65 3.66 7.30
C ASN A 355 -16.09 3.47 6.77
N MET A 356 -16.92 4.52 6.82
CA MET A 356 -18.35 4.42 6.54
C MET A 356 -18.68 4.69 5.07
N ALA A 357 -19.87 4.28 4.65
CA ALA A 357 -20.41 4.70 3.36
C ALA A 357 -20.40 6.23 3.22
N PRO A 358 -20.17 6.75 2.00
CA PRO A 358 -20.11 8.19 1.78
C PRO A 358 -21.49 8.80 2.03
N PRO A 359 -21.57 9.91 2.78
CA PRO A 359 -22.83 10.55 3.12
C PRO A 359 -23.53 11.09 1.88
N GLN A 360 -24.85 11.26 1.96
CA GLN A 360 -25.66 11.71 0.83
C GLN A 360 -25.15 13.05 0.26
N GLN A 361 -24.76 13.99 1.13
CA GLN A 361 -24.23 15.29 0.74
C GLN A 361 -22.96 15.18 -0.13
N ALA A 362 -22.06 14.23 0.18
CA ALA A 362 -20.86 14.01 -0.63
C ALA A 362 -21.23 13.48 -2.01
N ARG A 363 -22.22 12.56 -2.09
CA ARG A 363 -22.74 12.02 -3.35
C ARG A 363 -23.40 13.10 -4.20
N ASP A 364 -24.21 13.96 -3.60
CA ASP A 364 -24.92 15.05 -4.29
C ASP A 364 -23.94 16.08 -4.86
N VAL A 365 -22.94 16.50 -4.05
CA VAL A 365 -21.89 17.42 -4.51
C VAL A 365 -21.07 16.79 -5.64
N TYR A 366 -20.68 15.52 -5.51
CA TYR A 366 -20.00 14.81 -6.59
C TYR A 366 -20.85 14.75 -7.87
N GLY A 367 -22.17 14.52 -7.75
CA GLY A 367 -23.09 14.51 -8.89
C GLY A 367 -23.07 15.84 -9.67
N VAL A 368 -23.05 16.97 -8.96
CA VAL A 368 -22.93 18.30 -9.58
C VAL A 368 -21.56 18.50 -10.24
N LEU A 369 -20.48 18.21 -9.52
CA LEU A 369 -19.12 18.44 -10.00
C LEU A 369 -18.77 17.55 -11.21
N SER A 370 -19.11 16.26 -11.15
CA SER A 370 -18.86 15.31 -12.23
C SER A 370 -19.61 15.69 -13.52
N GLN A 371 -20.82 16.25 -13.42
CA GLN A 371 -21.54 16.74 -14.59
C GLN A 371 -20.88 18.00 -15.18
N GLN A 372 -20.32 18.88 -14.36
CA GLN A 372 -19.55 20.05 -14.83
C GLN A 372 -18.26 19.63 -15.54
N VAL A 373 -17.53 18.65 -14.98
CA VAL A 373 -16.35 18.06 -15.64
C VAL A 373 -16.73 17.41 -16.96
N ARG A 374 -17.81 16.63 -17.00
CA ARG A 374 -18.31 16.00 -18.22
C ARG A 374 -18.64 17.05 -19.30
N SER A 375 -19.30 18.14 -18.92
CA SER A 375 -19.60 19.22 -19.86
C SER A 375 -18.32 19.87 -20.41
N ALA A 376 -17.35 20.16 -19.56
CA ALA A 376 -16.09 20.79 -19.96
C ALA A 376 -15.24 19.86 -20.85
N THR A 377 -15.20 18.56 -20.54
CA THR A 377 -14.48 17.56 -21.34
C THR A 377 -15.14 17.31 -22.69
N GLN A 378 -16.47 17.29 -22.77
CA GLN A 378 -17.19 17.22 -24.06
C GLN A 378 -16.95 18.46 -24.93
N GLN A 379 -16.92 19.65 -24.34
CA GLN A 379 -16.56 20.88 -25.07
C GLN A 379 -15.13 20.80 -25.61
N LEU A 380 -14.20 20.27 -24.83
CA LEU A 380 -12.82 20.05 -25.27
C LEU A 380 -12.75 19.06 -26.43
N GLU A 381 -13.45 17.91 -26.33
CA GLU A 381 -13.49 16.92 -27.39
C GLU A 381 -14.00 17.52 -28.71
N GLN A 382 -15.08 18.31 -28.67
CA GLN A 382 -15.60 19.02 -29.85
C GLN A 382 -14.58 20.00 -30.46
N LEU A 383 -13.83 20.73 -29.63
CA LEU A 383 -12.78 21.64 -30.10
C LEU A 383 -11.59 20.89 -30.71
N LEU A 384 -11.21 19.75 -30.13
CA LEU A 384 -10.12 18.93 -30.66
C LEU A 384 -10.55 18.24 -31.97
N ASP A 385 -11.74 17.65 -32.01
CA ASP A 385 -12.22 16.93 -33.19
C ASP A 385 -12.65 17.83 -34.34
N GLY A 386 -13.24 19.00 -34.06
CA GLY A 386 -13.63 19.96 -35.09
C GLY A 386 -12.52 20.96 -35.37
N GLY A 387 -12.13 21.70 -34.33
CA GLY A 387 -11.23 22.85 -34.44
C GLY A 387 -9.81 22.48 -34.87
N ILE A 388 -9.17 21.51 -34.19
CA ILE A 388 -7.80 21.10 -34.56
C ILE A 388 -7.79 20.40 -35.93
N LYS A 389 -8.82 19.62 -36.28
CA LYS A 389 -8.92 19.05 -37.64
C LYS A 389 -9.06 20.13 -38.71
N ALA A 390 -9.88 21.15 -38.48
CA ALA A 390 -10.01 22.29 -39.39
C ALA A 390 -8.70 23.07 -39.51
N PHE A 391 -7.99 23.31 -38.40
CA PHE A 391 -6.67 23.94 -38.40
C PHE A 391 -5.68 23.13 -39.24
N ASN A 392 -5.59 21.82 -39.02
CA ASN A 392 -4.70 20.93 -39.78
C ASN A 392 -5.07 20.85 -41.27
N ALA A 393 -6.35 20.91 -41.62
CA ALA A 393 -6.80 20.95 -43.00
C ALA A 393 -6.37 22.26 -43.69
N MET A 394 -6.50 23.40 -43.00
CA MET A 394 -6.07 24.70 -43.52
C MET A 394 -4.54 24.77 -43.69
N VAL A 395 -3.77 24.21 -42.76
CA VAL A 395 -2.30 24.09 -42.90
C VAL A 395 -1.93 23.35 -44.20
N LYS A 396 -2.62 22.24 -44.49
CA LYS A 396 -2.40 21.44 -45.70
C LYS A 396 -2.82 22.20 -46.96
N GLU A 397 -4.01 22.81 -46.95
CA GLU A 397 -4.54 23.60 -48.08
C GLU A 397 -3.61 24.75 -48.46
N LYS A 398 -3.06 25.45 -47.46
CA LYS A 398 -2.15 26.58 -47.66
C LYS A 398 -0.69 26.16 -47.91
N GLY A 399 -0.40 24.84 -47.93
CA GLY A 399 0.93 24.31 -48.21
C GLY A 399 1.99 24.76 -47.19
N LEU A 400 1.61 24.99 -45.93
CA LEU A 400 2.53 25.54 -44.94
C LEU A 400 3.50 24.47 -44.42
N PRO A 401 4.80 24.77 -44.36
CA PRO A 401 5.80 23.82 -43.86
C PRO A 401 5.63 23.60 -42.35
N VAL A 402 5.57 22.34 -41.92
CA VAL A 402 5.46 21.99 -40.49
C VAL A 402 6.77 22.25 -39.74
N ILE A 403 7.90 22.10 -40.44
CA ILE A 403 9.25 22.38 -39.94
C ILE A 403 9.80 23.54 -40.78
N VAL A 404 10.18 24.61 -40.10
CA VAL A 404 10.86 25.78 -40.67
C VAL A 404 12.27 25.77 -40.08
N LEU A 405 13.30 25.81 -40.94
CA LEU A 405 14.71 25.79 -40.56
C LEU A 405 15.31 27.19 -40.51
#